data_AF-A0A6A5X619-F1
#
_entry.id   AF-A0A6A5X619-F1
#
_cell.length_a   1.000
_cell.length_b   1.000
_cell.length_c   1.000
_cell.angle_alpha   90.00
_cell.angle_beta   90.00
_cell.angle_gamma   90.00
#
_symmetry.space_group_name_H-M   'P 1'
#
loop_
_entity.id
_entity.type
_entity.pdbx_description
1 polymer ?
#
loop_
_entity_poly.entity_id
_entity_poly.type
_entity_poly.pdbx_seq_one_letter_code
_entity_poly.pdbx_strand_id
1 'polypeptide(L)'
;MPKTSQRSLRLQYKRHMPSCDGERYLHIRYYQRHRNIDHETRWKQLLSPTKQKTLVQIQRNPWLVEILDALESIRSLWADFHIGSLPPILSWRCNEEIKTYLLAMYSTWTNITNGQGWYCDEETVSLLQGLSPAWSTKDREKIELLGRENRIFRRIQHAKTRDEVIARVLRSEGMILTFKTFFKHTKLLGSIMLTLRHLVLPEKVRPSMQAMLEECFSNPRGDNRVYIQCTDDLHHQMYQEAPPQEHLRYAYWQLCLFIIRHKEHLITGLQTPKYSAPSECRGWQIRLGKLAGQLGFRTHRILELQQEDPDQGDVRRHVNDERPPGIFEQRRFQHAVATRRGVLRQFRWKLDTPSAKMVQHADESELSLRVCLFLPLITAALGQAPGYMLSRFGDVTLVMQAFL
;
A
#
# COMPACT_ATOMS: atom_id res chain seq x y z
N MET A 1 36.84 -16.83 -0.34
CA MET A 1 35.43 -17.20 -0.61
C MET A 1 35.32 -18.71 -0.64
N PRO A 2 34.60 -19.37 0.29
CA PRO A 2 34.68 -20.82 0.43
C PRO A 2 33.90 -21.51 -0.71
N LYS A 3 34.55 -22.44 -1.42
CA LYS A 3 34.02 -23.19 -2.58
C LYS A 3 32.70 -23.95 -2.31
N THR A 4 32.32 -24.11 -1.04
CA THR A 4 31.10 -24.75 -0.56
C THR A 4 29.83 -23.97 -0.91
N SER A 5 29.88 -22.63 -0.92
CA SER A 5 28.71 -21.77 -1.22
C SER A 5 28.32 -21.80 -2.70
N GLN A 6 29.30 -21.88 -3.61
CA GLN A 6 29.04 -21.98 -5.05
C GLN A 6 28.42 -23.31 -5.45
N ARG A 7 28.77 -24.41 -4.77
CA ARG A 7 28.22 -25.74 -5.06
C ARG A 7 26.77 -25.88 -4.55
N SER A 8 26.45 -25.34 -3.38
CA SER A 8 25.07 -25.30 -2.86
C SER A 8 24.18 -24.38 -3.70
N LEU A 9 24.68 -23.19 -4.10
CA LEU A 9 23.99 -22.30 -5.04
C LEU A 9 23.71 -22.99 -6.38
N ARG A 10 24.70 -23.67 -6.99
CA ARG A 10 24.52 -24.41 -8.25
C ARG A 10 23.50 -25.55 -8.14
N LEU A 11 23.44 -26.24 -7.02
CA LEU A 11 22.45 -27.28 -6.77
C LEU A 11 21.04 -26.70 -6.61
N GLN A 12 20.91 -25.52 -5.99
CA GLN A 12 19.64 -24.79 -5.97
C GLN A 12 19.20 -24.39 -7.39
N TYR A 13 20.10 -23.83 -8.20
CA TYR A 13 19.81 -23.44 -9.59
C TYR A 13 19.45 -24.61 -10.52
N LYS A 14 19.84 -25.85 -10.21
CA LYS A 14 19.44 -27.03 -11.00
C LYS A 14 18.07 -27.59 -10.63
N ARG A 15 17.53 -27.25 -9.46
CA ARG A 15 16.29 -27.83 -8.92
C ARG A 15 15.02 -27.10 -9.38
N HIS A 16 15.13 -25.84 -9.83
CA HIS A 16 13.98 -25.07 -10.30
C HIS A 16 13.92 -25.09 -11.83
N MET A 17 12.76 -25.49 -12.38
CA MET A 17 12.51 -25.50 -13.82
C MET A 17 12.39 -24.07 -14.37
N PRO A 18 12.97 -23.75 -15.54
CA PRO A 18 12.96 -22.39 -16.10
C PRO A 18 11.61 -22.05 -16.74
N SER A 19 10.58 -21.85 -15.93
CA SER A 19 9.25 -21.43 -16.42
C SER A 19 8.85 -20.02 -15.97
N CYS A 20 9.21 -19.58 -14.76
CA CYS A 20 8.78 -18.30 -14.21
C CYS A 20 9.77 -17.14 -14.44
N ASP A 21 9.28 -15.91 -14.33
CA ASP A 21 10.09 -14.70 -14.50
C ASP A 21 11.15 -14.54 -13.39
N GLY A 22 10.85 -14.99 -12.17
CA GLY A 22 11.78 -14.94 -11.05
C GLY A 22 13.04 -15.77 -11.25
N GLU A 23 12.90 -17.02 -11.66
CA GLU A 23 14.06 -17.88 -11.97
C GLU A 23 14.94 -17.29 -13.07
N ARG A 24 14.30 -16.74 -14.13
CA ARG A 24 15.03 -16.05 -15.20
C ARG A 24 15.81 -14.86 -14.66
N TYR A 25 15.21 -14.02 -13.82
CA TYR A 25 15.89 -12.90 -13.19
C TYR A 25 17.09 -13.37 -12.36
N LEU A 26 16.90 -14.37 -11.48
CA LEU A 26 17.94 -14.91 -10.62
C LEU A 26 19.13 -15.48 -11.42
N HIS A 27 18.86 -16.20 -12.52
CA HIS A 27 19.91 -16.71 -13.39
C HIS A 27 20.68 -15.58 -14.09
N ILE A 28 19.98 -14.58 -14.62
CA ILE A 28 20.61 -13.42 -15.25
C ILE A 28 21.53 -12.71 -14.24
N ARG A 29 21.05 -12.43 -13.02
CA ARG A 29 21.85 -11.79 -11.95
C ARG A 29 23.05 -12.63 -11.54
N TYR A 30 22.91 -13.96 -11.47
CA TYR A 30 24.02 -14.86 -11.17
C TYR A 30 25.12 -14.77 -12.23
N TYR A 31 24.79 -14.88 -13.52
CA TYR A 31 25.80 -14.82 -14.58
C TYR A 31 26.42 -13.44 -14.74
N GLN A 32 25.68 -12.37 -14.48
CA GLN A 32 26.21 -11.00 -14.39
C GLN A 32 27.30 -10.87 -13.32
N ARG A 33 27.04 -11.36 -12.10
CA ARG A 33 28.02 -11.34 -11.00
C ARG A 33 29.27 -12.16 -11.32
N HIS A 34 29.13 -13.23 -12.10
CA HIS A 34 30.24 -14.09 -12.52
C HIS A 34 30.89 -13.66 -13.84
N ARG A 35 30.49 -12.52 -14.42
CA ARG A 35 31.00 -11.99 -15.70
C ARG A 35 30.93 -13.01 -16.86
N ASN A 36 29.89 -13.86 -16.85
CA ASN A 36 29.67 -14.85 -17.90
C ASN A 36 28.64 -14.32 -18.92
N ILE A 37 29.15 -13.65 -19.95
CA ILE A 37 28.35 -12.91 -20.94
C ILE A 37 27.48 -13.86 -21.78
N ASP A 38 28.00 -15.03 -22.14
CA ASP A 38 27.29 -15.99 -23.01
C ASP A 38 26.02 -16.52 -22.33
N HIS A 39 26.16 -16.98 -21.08
CA HIS A 39 25.02 -17.47 -20.33
C HIS A 39 24.06 -16.35 -19.96
N GLU A 40 24.56 -15.18 -19.56
CA GLU A 40 23.71 -14.01 -19.33
C GLU A 40 22.85 -13.70 -20.56
N THR A 41 23.45 -13.64 -21.74
CA THR A 41 22.77 -13.33 -23.00
C THR A 41 21.71 -14.39 -23.32
N ARG A 42 22.05 -15.67 -23.15
CA ARG A 42 21.11 -16.78 -23.35
C ARG A 42 19.89 -16.65 -22.43
N TRP A 43 20.07 -16.33 -21.16
CA TRP A 43 18.95 -16.16 -20.22
C TRP A 43 18.13 -14.90 -20.50
N LYS A 44 18.76 -13.80 -20.96
CA LYS A 44 18.04 -12.61 -21.41
C LYS A 44 17.15 -12.89 -22.62
N GLN A 45 17.60 -13.71 -23.57
CA GLN A 45 16.82 -14.09 -24.76
C GLN A 45 15.54 -14.88 -24.41
N LEU A 46 15.49 -15.55 -23.25
CA LEU A 46 14.28 -16.23 -22.77
C LEU A 46 13.19 -15.27 -22.25
N LEU A 47 13.52 -13.98 -22.07
CA LEU A 47 12.56 -12.94 -21.73
C LEU A 47 11.98 -12.34 -23.02
N SER A 48 10.69 -12.01 -22.99
CA SER A 48 10.08 -11.24 -24.09
C SER A 48 10.73 -9.86 -24.22
N PRO A 49 10.69 -9.21 -25.41
CA PRO A 49 11.31 -7.91 -25.63
C PRO A 49 10.88 -6.84 -24.61
N THR A 50 9.60 -6.83 -24.21
CA THR A 50 9.08 -5.94 -23.17
C THR A 50 9.71 -6.22 -21.82
N LYS A 51 9.86 -7.49 -21.42
CA LYS A 51 10.50 -7.88 -20.15
C LYS A 51 12.00 -7.59 -20.15
N GLN A 52 12.68 -7.67 -21.30
CA GLN A 52 14.08 -7.23 -21.42
C GLN A 52 14.21 -5.71 -21.18
N LYS A 53 13.31 -4.89 -21.73
CA LYS A 53 13.27 -3.45 -21.43
C LYS A 53 13.05 -3.19 -19.94
N THR A 54 12.12 -3.92 -19.31
CA THR A 54 11.89 -3.82 -17.87
C THR A 54 13.12 -4.23 -17.06
N LEU A 55 13.81 -5.30 -17.44
CA LEU A 55 15.06 -5.71 -16.79
C LEU A 55 16.08 -4.56 -16.81
N VAL A 56 16.25 -3.89 -17.95
CA VAL A 56 17.12 -2.71 -18.04
C VAL A 56 16.65 -1.58 -17.11
N GLN A 57 15.33 -1.36 -16.97
CA GLN A 57 14.80 -0.38 -16.02
C GLN A 57 15.12 -0.75 -14.58
N ILE A 58 14.95 -2.02 -14.20
CA ILE A 58 15.32 -2.51 -12.85
C ILE A 58 16.81 -2.26 -12.60
N GLN A 59 17.66 -2.62 -13.55
CA GLN A 59 19.12 -2.49 -13.42
C GLN A 59 19.61 -1.04 -13.34
N ARG A 60 18.85 -0.09 -13.88
CA ARG A 60 19.13 1.35 -13.74
C ARG A 60 18.80 1.91 -12.35
N ASN A 61 18.17 1.13 -11.49
CA ASN A 61 17.82 1.50 -10.11
C ASN A 61 18.69 0.67 -9.13
N PRO A 62 19.87 1.17 -8.70
CA PRO A 62 20.78 0.40 -7.87
C PRO A 62 20.15 -0.10 -6.56
N TRP A 63 19.34 0.74 -5.90
CA TRP A 63 18.63 0.38 -4.67
C TRP A 63 17.69 -0.82 -4.85
N LEU A 64 17.05 -0.93 -6.01
CA LEU A 64 16.11 -2.00 -6.30
C LEU A 64 16.86 -3.30 -6.57
N VAL A 65 17.95 -3.21 -7.33
CA VAL A 65 18.84 -4.35 -7.57
C VAL A 65 19.39 -4.89 -6.25
N GLU A 66 19.84 -4.02 -5.35
CA GLU A 66 20.40 -4.39 -4.05
C GLU A 66 19.39 -5.19 -3.20
N ILE A 67 18.16 -4.70 -3.07
CA ILE A 67 17.14 -5.39 -2.26
C ILE A 67 16.67 -6.68 -2.92
N LEU A 68 16.50 -6.68 -4.24
CA LEU A 68 16.18 -7.91 -4.98
C LEU A 68 17.31 -8.95 -4.85
N ASP A 69 18.57 -8.53 -4.92
CA ASP A 69 19.70 -9.43 -4.71
C ASP A 69 19.75 -9.97 -3.26
N ALA A 70 19.34 -9.19 -2.25
CA ALA A 70 19.21 -9.68 -0.87
C ALA A 70 18.13 -10.77 -0.71
N LEU A 71 17.00 -10.59 -1.40
CA LEU A 71 15.89 -11.55 -1.44
C LEU A 71 16.22 -12.85 -2.21
N GLU A 72 17.32 -12.92 -2.96
CA GLU A 72 17.79 -14.14 -3.64
C GLU A 72 18.00 -15.31 -2.66
N SER A 73 18.38 -15.01 -1.41
CA SER A 73 18.60 -16.01 -0.37
C SER A 73 17.37 -16.88 -0.07
N ILE A 74 16.16 -16.38 -0.35
CA ILE A 74 14.88 -17.06 -0.13
C ILE A 74 14.22 -17.32 -1.50
N ARG A 75 14.80 -18.25 -2.27
CA ARG A 75 14.39 -18.56 -3.64
C ARG A 75 12.91 -18.88 -3.81
N SER A 76 12.28 -19.52 -2.81
CA SER A 76 10.88 -19.91 -2.87
C SER A 76 9.92 -18.72 -3.07
N LEU A 77 10.32 -17.49 -2.72
CA LEU A 77 9.52 -16.29 -2.99
C LEU A 77 9.39 -15.99 -4.48
N TRP A 78 10.40 -16.34 -5.27
CA TRP A 78 10.56 -15.92 -6.65
C TRP A 78 9.58 -16.60 -7.63
N ALA A 79 8.86 -17.62 -7.17
CA ALA A 79 7.78 -18.25 -7.94
C ALA A 79 6.72 -17.24 -8.38
N ASP A 80 6.39 -16.27 -7.52
CA ASP A 80 5.40 -15.22 -7.78
C ASP A 80 6.02 -13.90 -8.29
N PHE A 81 7.32 -13.87 -8.58
CA PHE A 81 7.96 -12.67 -9.10
C PHE A 81 7.61 -12.47 -10.58
N HIS A 82 7.06 -11.30 -10.91
CA HIS A 82 6.65 -10.94 -12.25
C HIS A 82 7.37 -9.68 -12.73
N ILE A 83 8.37 -9.84 -13.60
CA ILE A 83 9.13 -8.73 -14.18
C ILE A 83 8.17 -7.75 -14.87
N GLY A 84 7.18 -8.26 -15.61
CA GLY A 84 6.22 -7.44 -16.35
C GLY A 84 5.36 -6.50 -15.49
N SER A 85 5.28 -6.72 -14.18
CA SER A 85 4.46 -5.90 -13.26
C SER A 85 5.19 -4.68 -12.71
N LEU A 86 6.52 -4.59 -12.87
CA LEU A 86 7.34 -3.50 -12.33
C LEU A 86 7.28 -2.15 -13.10
N PRO A 87 7.11 -2.09 -14.44
CA PRO A 87 7.08 -0.82 -15.15
C PRO A 87 6.05 0.20 -14.61
N PRO A 88 4.78 -0.16 -14.34
CA PRO A 88 3.84 0.78 -13.75
C PRO A 88 4.27 1.21 -12.34
N ILE A 89 4.77 0.28 -11.53
CA ILE A 89 5.23 0.56 -10.16
C ILE A 89 6.35 1.61 -10.16
N LEU A 90 7.36 1.43 -11.01
CA LEU A 90 8.47 2.37 -11.15
C LEU A 90 8.03 3.73 -11.73
N SER A 91 6.94 3.76 -12.50
CA SER A 91 6.40 5.00 -13.07
C SER A 91 5.71 5.90 -12.03
N TRP A 92 5.26 5.34 -10.90
CA TRP A 92 4.56 6.08 -9.85
C TRP A 92 5.49 6.90 -8.96
N ARG A 93 6.81 6.67 -9.02
CA ARG A 93 7.84 7.45 -8.29
C ARG A 93 7.77 7.35 -6.76
N CYS A 94 7.13 6.31 -6.24
CA CYS A 94 7.08 5.96 -4.83
C CYS A 94 8.23 5.00 -4.46
N ASN A 95 9.47 5.41 -4.73
CA ASN A 95 10.62 4.50 -4.58
C ASN A 95 10.79 4.09 -3.13
N GLU A 96 10.55 5.01 -2.22
CA GLU A 96 10.80 4.89 -0.80
C GLU A 96 9.79 3.95 -0.15
N GLU A 97 8.51 4.05 -0.48
CA GLU A 97 7.47 3.10 -0.04
C GLU A 97 7.73 1.69 -0.57
N ILE A 98 8.11 1.57 -1.84
CA ILE A 98 8.43 0.27 -2.46
C ILE A 98 9.68 -0.34 -1.80
N LYS A 99 10.68 0.49 -1.51
CA LYS A 99 11.89 0.08 -0.79
C LYS A 99 11.52 -0.46 0.58
N THR A 100 10.72 0.27 1.34
CA THR A 100 10.28 -0.13 2.69
C THR A 100 9.52 -1.45 2.67
N TYR A 101 8.60 -1.65 1.72
CA TYR A 101 7.88 -2.92 1.58
C TYR A 101 8.79 -4.10 1.30
N LEU A 102 9.72 -3.96 0.35
CA LEU A 102 10.63 -5.05 0.00
C LEU A 102 11.61 -5.36 1.14
N LEU A 103 12.02 -4.36 1.92
CA LEU A 103 12.82 -4.55 3.13
C LEU A 103 12.02 -5.25 4.23
N ALA A 104 10.76 -4.86 4.47
CA ALA A 104 9.87 -5.53 5.42
C ALA A 104 9.64 -7.00 5.03
N MET A 105 9.51 -7.28 3.73
CA MET A 105 9.43 -8.64 3.20
C MET A 105 10.71 -9.42 3.48
N TYR A 106 11.88 -8.85 3.19
CA TYR A 106 13.18 -9.46 3.48
C TYR A 106 13.35 -9.76 4.98
N SER A 107 13.06 -8.79 5.85
CA SER A 107 13.14 -8.93 7.31
C SER A 107 12.21 -10.01 7.83
N THR A 108 10.95 -10.04 7.38
CA THR A 108 9.96 -11.07 7.77
C THR A 108 10.49 -12.47 7.50
N TRP A 109 10.95 -12.75 6.28
CA TRP A 109 11.43 -14.09 5.93
C TRP A 109 12.80 -14.43 6.54
N THR A 110 13.67 -13.44 6.70
CA THR A 110 14.95 -13.64 7.40
C THR A 110 14.72 -13.99 8.87
N ASN A 111 13.77 -13.33 9.54
CA ASN A 111 13.38 -13.63 10.92
C ASN A 111 12.72 -15.01 11.04
N ILE A 112 11.75 -15.32 10.17
CA ILE A 112 11.08 -16.63 10.15
C ILE A 112 12.11 -17.76 9.98
N THR A 113 13.03 -17.62 9.02
CA THR A 113 13.99 -18.68 8.68
C THR A 113 15.30 -18.63 9.47
N ASN A 114 15.53 -17.59 10.28
CA ASN A 114 16.82 -17.28 10.90
C ASN A 114 17.96 -17.28 9.86
N GLY A 115 17.72 -16.60 8.74
CA GLY A 115 18.64 -16.52 7.60
C GLY A 115 18.76 -17.78 6.73
N GLN A 116 18.10 -18.88 7.09
CA GLN A 116 18.16 -20.16 6.37
C GLN A 116 17.05 -20.26 5.31
N GLY A 117 17.10 -19.41 4.28
CA GLY A 117 16.05 -19.32 3.25
C GLY A 117 15.75 -20.63 2.50
N TRP A 118 16.65 -21.62 2.54
CA TRP A 118 16.44 -22.95 1.94
C TRP A 118 15.44 -23.83 2.70
N TYR A 119 15.06 -23.48 3.94
CA TYR A 119 14.00 -24.14 4.69
C TYR A 119 12.63 -24.02 4.02
N CYS A 120 12.42 -22.96 3.24
CA CYS A 120 11.16 -22.70 2.56
C CYS A 120 11.11 -23.40 1.20
N ASP A 121 9.93 -23.89 0.83
CA ASP A 121 9.53 -24.21 -0.53
C ASP A 121 8.37 -23.31 -0.97
N GLU A 122 8.04 -23.39 -2.26
CA GLU A 122 6.98 -22.63 -2.90
C GLU A 122 5.60 -22.93 -2.27
N GLU A 123 5.36 -24.17 -1.85
CA GLU A 123 4.12 -24.55 -1.17
C GLU A 123 4.02 -23.86 0.20
N THR A 124 5.10 -23.84 0.97
CA THR A 124 5.18 -23.12 2.26
C THR A 124 4.89 -21.64 2.09
N VAL A 125 5.52 -20.99 1.10
CA VAL A 125 5.28 -19.57 0.80
C VAL A 125 3.81 -19.34 0.42
N SER A 126 3.25 -20.19 -0.44
CA SER A 126 1.86 -20.11 -0.91
C SER A 126 0.83 -20.30 0.22
N LEU A 127 1.12 -21.15 1.20
CA LEU A 127 0.24 -21.40 2.35
C LEU A 127 0.29 -20.28 3.40
N LEU A 128 1.47 -19.65 3.57
CA LEU A 128 1.69 -18.61 4.57
C LEU A 128 1.42 -17.19 4.09
N GLN A 129 1.52 -16.94 2.77
CA GLN A 129 1.37 -15.58 2.22
C GLN A 129 0.08 -14.89 2.66
N GLY A 130 0.19 -13.66 3.13
CA GLY A 130 -0.95 -12.83 3.50
C GLY A 130 -1.58 -13.15 4.86
N LEU A 131 -1.12 -14.17 5.58
CA LEU A 131 -1.60 -14.46 6.94
C LEU A 131 -1.01 -13.46 7.95
N SER A 132 -1.78 -13.15 8.99
CA SER A 132 -1.39 -12.22 10.06
C SER A 132 -1.59 -12.84 11.45
N PRO A 133 -0.76 -13.82 11.84
CA PRO A 133 -0.99 -14.66 13.02
C PRO A 133 -0.88 -13.93 14.36
N ALA A 134 -0.22 -12.76 14.42
CA ALA A 134 -0.25 -11.91 15.60
C ALA A 134 -1.64 -11.29 15.83
N TRP A 135 -2.45 -11.10 14.78
CA TRP A 135 -3.73 -10.40 14.87
C TRP A 135 -4.94 -11.33 14.74
N SER A 136 -4.86 -12.35 13.89
CA SER A 136 -5.96 -13.26 13.56
C SER A 136 -5.76 -14.61 14.22
N THR A 137 -6.61 -14.98 15.18
CA THR A 137 -6.57 -16.32 15.80
C THR A 137 -6.89 -17.39 14.77
N LYS A 138 -7.76 -17.11 13.80
CA LYS A 138 -8.03 -17.99 12.65
C LYS A 138 -6.78 -18.28 11.83
N ASP A 139 -5.96 -17.26 11.57
CA ASP A 139 -4.69 -17.44 10.84
C ASP A 139 -3.68 -18.22 11.67
N ARG A 140 -3.60 -17.94 12.97
CA ARG A 140 -2.78 -18.69 13.93
C ARG A 140 -3.15 -20.16 13.94
N GLU A 141 -4.42 -20.49 14.15
CA GLU A 141 -4.94 -21.87 14.14
C GLU A 141 -4.63 -22.58 12.83
N LYS A 142 -4.79 -21.88 11.70
CA LYS A 142 -4.43 -22.40 10.37
C LYS A 142 -2.94 -22.73 10.28
N ILE A 143 -2.06 -21.84 10.74
CA ILE A 143 -0.61 -22.07 10.71
C ILE A 143 -0.21 -23.24 11.63
N GLU A 144 -0.81 -23.32 12.81
CA GLU A 144 -0.58 -24.44 13.74
C GLU A 144 -1.03 -25.78 13.15
N LEU A 145 -2.19 -25.82 12.48
CA LEU A 145 -2.68 -27.01 11.78
C LEU A 145 -1.71 -27.42 10.67
N LEU A 146 -1.31 -26.47 9.82
CA LEU A 146 -0.34 -26.72 8.75
C LEU A 146 1.01 -27.22 9.28
N GLY A 147 1.45 -26.72 10.44
CA GLY A 147 2.64 -27.18 11.13
C GLY A 147 2.51 -28.61 11.64
N ARG A 148 1.39 -28.95 12.29
CA ARG A 148 1.07 -30.30 12.78
C ARG A 148 1.00 -31.33 11.66
N GLU A 149 0.39 -30.97 10.53
CA GLU A 149 0.27 -31.81 9.34
C GLU A 149 1.57 -31.90 8.51
N ASN A 150 2.66 -31.25 8.94
CA ASN A 150 3.91 -31.16 8.18
C ASN A 150 3.70 -30.63 6.75
N ARG A 151 2.80 -29.67 6.57
CA ARG A 151 2.53 -29.08 5.25
C ARG A 151 3.41 -27.89 4.92
N ILE A 152 3.94 -27.23 5.94
CA ILE A 152 4.88 -26.10 5.83
C ILE A 152 6.26 -26.50 6.35
N PHE A 153 7.32 -25.93 5.76
CA PHE A 153 8.73 -26.20 6.10
C PHE A 153 9.14 -27.68 6.01
N ARG A 154 8.59 -28.41 5.03
CA ARG A 154 8.86 -29.84 4.78
C ARG A 154 10.33 -30.19 4.58
N ARG A 155 11.15 -29.22 4.18
CA ARG A 155 12.60 -29.38 3.98
C ARG A 155 13.37 -29.53 5.30
N ILE A 156 12.76 -29.18 6.43
CA ILE A 156 13.37 -29.30 7.76
C ILE A 156 13.10 -30.71 8.29
N GLN A 157 14.17 -31.51 8.46
CA GLN A 157 14.06 -32.87 8.99
C GLN A 157 14.01 -32.90 10.53
N HIS A 158 14.66 -31.96 11.20
CA HIS A 158 14.72 -31.90 12.65
C HIS A 158 13.45 -31.26 13.23
N ALA A 159 12.66 -32.04 13.97
CA ALA A 159 11.40 -31.59 14.56
C ALA A 159 11.55 -30.31 15.39
N LYS A 160 12.56 -30.26 16.28
CA LYS A 160 12.83 -29.08 17.13
C LYS A 160 13.05 -27.80 16.31
N THR A 161 13.87 -27.87 15.26
CA THR A 161 14.13 -26.70 14.39
C THR A 161 12.87 -26.26 13.65
N ARG A 162 12.03 -27.22 13.24
CA ARG A 162 10.77 -26.92 12.58
C ARG A 162 9.80 -26.22 13.54
N ASP A 163 9.70 -26.69 14.78
CA ASP A 163 8.86 -26.09 15.81
C ASP A 163 9.33 -24.66 16.14
N GLU A 164 10.64 -24.43 16.21
CA GLU A 164 11.23 -23.09 16.37
C GLU A 164 10.88 -22.15 15.20
N VAL A 165 10.92 -22.64 13.96
CA VAL A 165 10.56 -21.86 12.77
C VAL A 165 9.06 -21.55 12.77
N ILE A 166 8.20 -22.53 13.08
CA ILE A 166 6.75 -22.31 13.20
C ILE A 166 6.45 -21.29 14.30
N ALA A 167 7.12 -21.38 15.46
CA ALA A 167 6.98 -20.42 16.53
C ALA A 167 7.36 -18.99 16.11
N ARG A 168 8.35 -18.83 15.21
CA ARG A 168 8.69 -17.51 14.64
C ARG A 168 7.64 -17.02 13.66
N VAL A 169 7.07 -17.90 12.81
CA VAL A 169 5.93 -17.54 11.96
C VAL A 169 4.78 -17.01 12.80
N LEU A 170 4.41 -17.69 13.89
CA LEU A 170 3.33 -17.32 14.79
C LEU A 170 3.56 -16.00 15.57
N ARG A 171 4.80 -15.53 15.63
CA ARG A 171 5.18 -14.24 16.24
C ARG A 171 5.29 -13.10 15.22
N SER A 172 5.00 -13.35 13.95
CA SER A 172 5.06 -12.30 12.92
C SER A 172 4.02 -11.21 13.24
N GLU A 173 4.50 -10.02 13.59
CA GLU A 173 3.68 -8.89 14.06
C GLU A 173 2.78 -8.29 12.96
N GLY A 174 3.14 -8.49 11.70
CA GLY A 174 2.37 -8.04 10.54
C GLY A 174 1.96 -9.18 9.63
N MET A 175 1.48 -8.80 8.45
CA MET A 175 1.17 -9.74 7.39
C MET A 175 2.43 -10.41 6.85
N ILE A 176 2.38 -11.71 6.58
CA ILE A 176 3.49 -12.43 5.93
C ILE A 176 3.58 -11.99 4.46
N LEU A 177 4.52 -11.09 4.19
CA LEU A 177 4.70 -10.44 2.88
C LEU A 177 5.40 -11.36 1.88
N THR A 178 4.97 -11.34 0.62
CA THR A 178 5.58 -12.05 -0.51
C THR A 178 5.50 -11.21 -1.79
N PHE A 179 6.11 -11.65 -2.89
CA PHE A 179 5.94 -10.95 -4.18
C PHE A 179 4.47 -10.92 -4.64
N LYS A 180 3.69 -11.95 -4.31
CA LYS A 180 2.26 -11.98 -4.61
C LYS A 180 1.48 -10.94 -3.82
N THR A 181 1.73 -10.79 -2.52
CA THR A 181 1.10 -9.73 -1.73
C THR A 181 1.62 -8.36 -2.18
N PHE A 182 2.91 -8.24 -2.50
CA PHE A 182 3.50 -7.01 -3.02
C PHE A 182 2.76 -6.51 -4.25
N PHE A 183 2.65 -7.32 -5.31
CA PHE A 183 1.95 -6.90 -6.54
C PHE A 183 0.46 -6.62 -6.32
N LYS A 184 -0.18 -7.29 -5.35
CA LYS A 184 -1.56 -6.98 -4.96
C LYS A 184 -1.64 -5.61 -4.27
N HIS A 185 -0.81 -5.38 -3.27
CA HIS A 185 -0.83 -4.18 -2.43
C HIS A 185 -0.37 -2.93 -3.18
N THR A 186 0.57 -3.09 -4.12
CA THR A 186 1.04 -1.98 -4.96
C THR A 186 -0.06 -1.39 -5.82
N LYS A 187 -1.14 -2.12 -6.13
CA LYS A 187 -2.30 -1.55 -6.85
C LYS A 187 -3.01 -0.46 -6.04
N LEU A 188 -3.12 -0.67 -4.72
CA LEU A 188 -3.64 0.33 -3.79
C LEU A 188 -2.69 1.54 -3.79
N LEU A 189 -1.39 1.29 -3.59
CA LEU A 189 -0.37 2.35 -3.58
C LEU A 189 -0.39 3.18 -4.87
N GLY A 190 -0.36 2.53 -6.04
CA GLY A 190 -0.36 3.23 -7.32
C GLY A 190 -1.56 4.15 -7.51
N SER A 191 -2.73 3.75 -7.02
CA SER A 191 -3.94 4.58 -7.07
C SER A 191 -3.83 5.83 -6.18
N ILE A 192 -3.17 5.69 -5.02
CA ILE A 192 -2.86 6.82 -4.13
C ILE A 192 -1.85 7.74 -4.79
N MET A 193 -0.72 7.19 -5.27
CA MET A 193 0.38 7.95 -5.87
C MET A 193 -0.05 8.73 -7.11
N LEU A 194 -0.86 8.12 -7.99
CA LEU A 194 -1.40 8.82 -9.16
C LEU A 194 -2.29 10.00 -8.74
N THR A 195 -3.06 9.85 -7.67
CA THR A 195 -3.92 10.94 -7.15
C THR A 195 -3.09 12.06 -6.55
N LEU A 196 -2.11 11.73 -5.71
CA LEU A 196 -1.20 12.70 -5.11
C LEU A 196 -0.39 13.43 -6.16
N ARG A 197 0.10 12.73 -7.19
CA ARG A 197 0.81 13.34 -8.30
C ARG A 197 0.02 14.48 -8.96
N HIS A 198 -1.28 14.32 -9.17
CA HIS A 198 -2.11 15.40 -9.71
C HIS A 198 -2.27 16.60 -8.75
N LEU A 199 -2.05 16.40 -7.45
CA LEU A 199 -2.16 17.42 -6.43
C LEU A 199 -0.84 18.17 -6.21
N VAL A 200 0.28 17.44 -6.17
CA VAL A 200 1.57 17.97 -5.71
C VAL A 200 2.65 18.07 -6.79
N LEU A 201 2.61 17.30 -7.88
CA LEU A 201 3.68 17.35 -8.88
C LEU A 201 3.44 18.47 -9.93
N PRO A 202 4.43 19.36 -10.17
CA PRO A 202 4.38 20.29 -11.28
C PRO A 202 4.49 19.55 -12.62
N GLU A 203 3.84 20.08 -13.67
CA GLU A 203 3.76 19.43 -14.98
C GLU A 203 5.14 19.14 -15.64
N LYS A 204 6.19 19.84 -15.22
CA LYS A 204 7.48 19.91 -15.93
C LYS A 204 8.68 19.27 -15.21
N VAL A 205 8.58 18.86 -13.94
CA VAL A 205 9.70 18.29 -13.17
C VAL A 205 9.39 16.86 -12.73
N ARG A 206 10.42 16.00 -12.63
CA ARG A 206 10.28 14.56 -12.34
C ARG A 206 11.04 14.10 -11.08
N PRO A 207 10.91 14.74 -9.91
CA PRO A 207 11.51 14.23 -8.67
C PRO A 207 10.77 12.96 -8.17
N SER A 208 11.32 12.28 -7.16
CA SER A 208 10.58 11.22 -6.45
C SER A 208 9.36 11.81 -5.73
N MET A 209 8.41 10.96 -5.35
CA MET A 209 7.22 11.45 -4.65
C MET A 209 7.59 12.08 -3.31
N GLN A 210 8.49 11.44 -2.57
CA GLN A 210 9.01 11.96 -1.31
C GLN A 210 9.68 13.33 -1.48
N ALA A 211 10.60 13.48 -2.44
CA ALA A 211 11.31 14.74 -2.64
C ALA A 211 10.34 15.90 -2.97
N MET A 212 9.27 15.63 -3.73
CA MET A 212 8.25 16.64 -4.00
C MET A 212 7.41 16.97 -2.76
N LEU A 213 7.05 15.96 -1.95
CA LEU A 213 6.34 16.18 -0.71
C LEU A 213 7.17 17.02 0.27
N GLU A 214 8.48 16.78 0.35
CA GLU A 214 9.43 17.57 1.13
C GLU A 214 9.53 19.01 0.63
N GLU A 215 9.61 19.22 -0.69
CA GLU A 215 9.72 20.56 -1.28
C GLU A 215 8.47 21.42 -1.06
N CYS A 216 7.28 20.82 -1.17
CA CYS A 216 6.02 21.56 -1.06
C CYS A 216 5.43 21.61 0.35
N PHE A 217 6.08 21.00 1.35
CA PHE A 217 5.60 20.95 2.72
C PHE A 217 6.24 22.02 3.59
N SER A 218 5.42 22.70 4.38
CA SER A 218 5.86 23.60 5.44
C SER A 218 4.92 23.45 6.63
N ASN A 219 5.46 23.31 7.85
CA ASN A 219 4.62 23.27 9.05
C ASN A 219 3.94 24.64 9.21
N PRO A 220 2.60 24.73 9.10
CA PRO A 220 1.90 26.01 9.13
C PRO A 220 2.05 26.76 10.46
N ARG A 221 2.32 26.06 11.56
CA ARG A 221 2.38 26.63 12.91
C ARG A 221 3.77 27.06 13.33
N GLY A 222 4.81 26.43 12.78
CA GLY A 222 6.19 26.61 13.23
C GLY A 222 6.47 26.09 14.66
N ASP A 223 5.56 25.32 15.26
CA ASP A 223 5.72 24.69 16.58
C ASP A 223 5.77 23.16 16.48
N ASN A 224 6.03 22.45 17.59
CA ASN A 224 6.12 20.98 17.63
C ASN A 224 4.74 20.28 17.54
N ARG A 225 3.71 20.93 16.98
CA ARG A 225 2.37 20.34 16.86
C ARG A 225 1.99 20.17 15.40
N VAL A 226 1.35 19.03 15.12
CA VAL A 226 0.83 18.68 13.80
C VAL A 226 -0.69 18.64 13.85
N TYR A 227 -1.33 19.10 12.79
CA TYR A 227 -2.78 18.93 12.62
C TYR A 227 -3.10 17.45 12.39
N ILE A 228 -4.10 16.94 13.10
CA ILE A 228 -4.59 15.56 12.97
C ILE A 228 -6.08 15.59 12.63
N GLN A 229 -6.41 15.01 11.49
CA GLN A 229 -7.77 14.82 11.02
C GLN A 229 -8.41 13.63 11.74
N CYS A 230 -9.55 13.89 12.40
CA CYS A 230 -10.34 12.87 13.10
C CYS A 230 -11.71 12.64 12.47
N THR A 231 -12.14 13.54 11.59
CA THR A 231 -13.42 13.47 10.88
C THR A 231 -13.26 14.02 9.45
N ASP A 232 -14.24 13.80 8.59
CA ASP A 232 -14.26 14.45 7.27
C ASP A 232 -14.61 15.96 7.35
N ASP A 233 -14.97 16.48 8.53
CA ASP A 233 -15.15 17.91 8.75
C ASP A 233 -13.80 18.61 8.96
N LEU A 234 -13.36 19.34 7.94
CA LEU A 234 -12.13 20.12 7.96
C LEU A 234 -12.18 21.34 8.90
N HIS A 235 -13.34 21.69 9.47
CA HIS A 235 -13.43 22.77 10.46
C HIS A 235 -13.00 22.31 11.85
N HIS A 236 -13.02 21.00 12.11
CA HIS A 236 -12.59 20.45 13.39
C HIS A 236 -11.06 20.41 13.45
N GLN A 237 -10.47 21.22 14.33
CA GLN A 237 -9.03 21.28 14.49
C GLN A 237 -8.59 20.48 15.70
N MET A 238 -7.86 19.39 15.46
CA MET A 238 -7.12 18.67 16.49
C MET A 238 -5.64 18.74 16.19
N TYR A 239 -4.83 18.86 17.25
CA TYR A 239 -3.39 18.93 17.15
C TYR A 239 -2.76 17.92 18.11
N GLN A 240 -1.67 17.31 17.66
CA GLN A 240 -0.88 16.37 18.44
C GLN A 240 0.57 16.84 18.47
N GLU A 241 1.24 16.65 19.61
CA GLU A 241 2.67 16.89 19.71
C GLU A 241 3.45 15.83 18.93
N ALA A 242 4.39 16.28 18.10
CA ALA A 242 5.25 15.41 17.30
C ALA A 242 6.62 16.07 17.08
N PRO A 243 7.71 15.29 17.00
CA PRO A 243 9.02 15.80 16.61
C PRO A 243 8.96 16.41 15.20
N PRO A 244 9.71 17.50 14.90
CA PRO A 244 9.70 18.13 13.57
C PRO A 244 9.95 17.18 12.40
N GLN A 245 10.78 16.16 12.61
CA GLN A 245 11.15 15.15 11.61
C GLN A 245 9.95 14.30 11.17
N GLU A 246 8.94 14.19 12.03
CA GLU A 246 7.74 13.36 11.84
C GLU A 246 6.58 14.14 11.20
N HIS A 247 6.68 15.46 11.12
CA HIS A 247 5.57 16.32 10.69
C HIS A 247 5.14 16.01 9.26
N LEU A 248 6.11 15.88 8.36
CA LEU A 248 5.84 15.53 6.96
C LEU A 248 5.21 14.14 6.87
N ARG A 249 5.71 13.17 7.65
CA ARG A 249 5.16 11.81 7.68
C ARG A 249 3.68 11.86 8.06
N TYR A 250 3.34 12.46 9.20
CA TYR A 250 1.94 12.61 9.63
C TYR A 250 1.06 13.30 8.59
N ALA A 251 1.54 14.36 7.95
CA ALA A 251 0.80 15.05 6.91
C ALA A 251 0.56 14.17 5.67
N TYR A 252 1.61 13.50 5.21
CA TYR A 252 1.53 12.58 4.08
C TYR A 252 0.54 11.43 4.31
N TRP A 253 0.57 10.79 5.48
CA TRP A 253 -0.34 9.70 5.82
C TRP A 253 -1.79 10.12 5.83
N GLN A 254 -2.10 11.32 6.31
CA GLN A 254 -3.47 11.82 6.30
C GLN A 254 -4.00 11.99 4.88
N LEU A 255 -3.16 12.42 3.92
CA LEU A 255 -3.55 12.47 2.51
C LEU A 255 -3.79 11.07 1.93
N CYS A 256 -2.90 10.13 2.20
CA CYS A 256 -3.05 8.74 1.76
C CYS A 256 -4.37 8.14 2.28
N LEU A 257 -4.63 8.27 3.58
CA LEU A 257 -5.85 7.78 4.22
C LEU A 257 -7.09 8.46 3.65
N PHE A 258 -7.06 9.79 3.45
CA PHE A 258 -8.17 10.52 2.84
C PHE A 258 -8.53 9.97 1.45
N ILE A 259 -7.51 9.72 0.61
CA ILE A 259 -7.71 9.18 -0.74
C ILE A 259 -8.35 7.79 -0.67
N ILE A 260 -7.89 6.94 0.24
CA ILE A 260 -8.44 5.60 0.42
C ILE A 260 -9.92 5.65 0.82
N ARG A 261 -10.29 6.53 1.76
CA ARG A 261 -11.70 6.73 2.18
C ARG A 261 -12.59 7.10 1.00
N HIS A 262 -12.12 7.97 0.13
CA HIS A 262 -12.89 8.46 -1.01
C HIS A 262 -12.85 7.54 -2.24
N LYS A 263 -11.89 6.62 -2.28
CA LYS A 263 -11.74 5.60 -3.32
C LYS A 263 -11.88 4.19 -2.76
N GLU A 264 -12.89 3.97 -1.92
CA GLU A 264 -13.14 2.70 -1.23
C GLU A 264 -13.25 1.48 -2.16
N HIS A 265 -13.73 1.68 -3.40
CA HIS A 265 -13.80 0.66 -4.45
C HIS A 265 -12.43 0.06 -4.82
N LEU A 266 -11.33 0.79 -4.58
CA LEU A 266 -9.97 0.30 -4.80
C LEU A 266 -9.61 -0.86 -3.87
N ILE A 267 -10.31 -1.00 -2.75
CA ILE A 267 -10.05 -2.04 -1.74
C ILE A 267 -11.02 -3.21 -1.90
N THR A 268 -12.29 -2.97 -2.24
CA THR A 268 -13.26 -4.07 -2.40
C THR A 268 -13.02 -4.91 -3.65
N GLY A 269 -12.24 -4.43 -4.62
CA GLY A 269 -12.11 -5.08 -5.93
C GLY A 269 -13.44 -5.11 -6.72
N LEU A 270 -14.48 -4.47 -6.21
CA LEU A 270 -15.74 -4.29 -6.92
C LEU A 270 -15.44 -3.35 -8.09
N GLN A 271 -15.67 -3.84 -9.31
CA GLN A 271 -15.65 -2.99 -10.50
C GLN A 271 -16.55 -1.78 -10.22
N THR A 272 -16.11 -0.60 -10.65
CA THR A 272 -17.04 0.53 -10.82
C THR A 272 -18.25 -0.02 -11.56
N PRO A 273 -19.49 0.11 -11.04
CA PRO A 273 -20.65 -0.34 -11.78
C PRO A 273 -20.54 0.23 -13.20
N LYS A 274 -20.74 -0.62 -14.22
CA LYS A 274 -20.66 -0.25 -15.65
C LYS A 274 -21.62 0.90 -16.04
N TYR A 275 -22.41 1.39 -15.08
CA TYR A 275 -23.40 2.46 -15.18
C TYR A 275 -23.23 3.58 -14.13
N SER A 276 -22.05 3.83 -13.57
CA SER A 276 -21.81 5.12 -12.89
C SER A 276 -21.37 6.15 -13.92
N ALA A 277 -22.29 7.02 -14.32
CA ALA A 277 -22.10 8.10 -15.28
C ALA A 277 -20.82 8.92 -15.00
N PRO A 278 -20.13 9.39 -16.07
CA PRO A 278 -18.89 10.14 -15.97
C PRO A 278 -19.18 11.58 -15.55
N SER A 279 -19.03 11.85 -14.27
CA SER A 279 -18.72 13.19 -13.77
C SER A 279 -18.08 13.02 -12.40
N GLU A 280 -16.74 12.97 -12.41
CA GLU A 280 -15.90 13.08 -11.22
C GLU A 280 -16.56 14.03 -10.22
N CYS A 281 -16.97 13.53 -9.06
CA CYS A 281 -17.41 14.38 -7.97
C CYS A 281 -16.21 15.25 -7.56
N ARG A 282 -16.08 16.45 -8.17
CA ARG A 282 -15.00 17.41 -7.90
C ARG A 282 -14.94 17.77 -6.41
N GLY A 283 -16.04 17.60 -5.68
CA GLY A 283 -16.16 17.88 -4.25
C GLY A 283 -15.11 17.19 -3.39
N TRP A 284 -14.82 15.89 -3.58
CA TRP A 284 -13.79 15.22 -2.77
C TRP A 284 -12.37 15.66 -3.14
N GLN A 285 -12.10 16.02 -4.40
CA GLN A 285 -10.81 16.57 -4.83
C GLN A 285 -10.59 17.96 -4.20
N ILE A 286 -11.64 18.79 -4.16
CA ILE A 286 -11.62 20.08 -3.46
C ILE A 286 -11.35 19.87 -1.96
N ARG A 287 -12.05 18.93 -1.31
CA ARG A 287 -11.80 18.58 0.10
C ARG A 287 -10.36 18.08 0.31
N LEU A 288 -9.82 17.26 -0.59
CA LEU A 288 -8.42 16.82 -0.55
C LEU A 288 -7.45 18.00 -0.64
N GLY A 289 -7.67 18.94 -1.57
CA GLY A 289 -6.87 20.16 -1.68
C GLY A 289 -6.93 21.04 -0.43
N LYS A 290 -8.13 21.19 0.15
CA LYS A 290 -8.32 21.91 1.42
C LYS A 290 -7.58 21.24 2.58
N LEU A 291 -7.67 19.92 2.70
CA LEU A 291 -6.94 19.14 3.69
C LEU A 291 -5.42 19.29 3.48
N ALA A 292 -4.92 19.14 2.25
CA ALA A 292 -3.50 19.30 1.96
C ALA A 292 -2.98 20.69 2.34
N GLY A 293 -3.76 21.73 2.06
CA GLY A 293 -3.46 23.08 2.51
C GLY A 293 -3.44 23.24 4.03
N GLN A 294 -4.38 22.63 4.75
CA GLN A 294 -4.39 22.63 6.21
C GLN A 294 -3.21 21.88 6.82
N LEU A 295 -2.78 20.79 6.19
CA LEU A 295 -1.64 19.99 6.61
C LEU A 295 -0.29 20.69 6.35
N GLY A 296 -0.25 21.67 5.46
CA GLY A 296 0.96 22.47 5.18
C GLY A 296 1.57 22.29 3.80
N PHE A 297 0.92 21.54 2.91
CA PHE A 297 1.33 21.42 1.52
C PHE A 297 0.94 22.66 0.70
N ARG A 298 1.82 23.12 -0.18
CA ARG A 298 1.64 24.32 -1.00
C ARG A 298 2.04 24.06 -2.45
N THR A 299 1.05 24.01 -3.33
CA THR A 299 1.24 24.00 -4.80
C THR A 299 0.18 24.86 -5.45
N HIS A 300 0.39 25.28 -6.71
CA HIS A 300 -0.62 26.02 -7.48
C HIS A 300 -1.98 25.31 -7.46
N ARG A 301 -1.97 23.99 -7.67
CA ARG A 301 -3.18 23.17 -7.68
C ARG A 301 -3.88 23.12 -6.33
N ILE A 302 -3.14 23.03 -5.23
CA ILE A 302 -3.71 23.08 -3.88
C ILE A 302 -4.38 24.44 -3.64
N LEU A 303 -3.71 25.53 -4.02
CA LEU A 303 -4.22 26.90 -3.85
C LEU A 303 -5.50 27.13 -4.68
N GLU A 304 -5.57 26.64 -5.92
CA GLU A 304 -6.79 26.65 -6.74
C GLU A 304 -7.94 25.93 -6.02
N LEU A 305 -7.70 24.69 -5.58
CA LEU A 305 -8.73 23.86 -4.94
C LEU A 305 -9.23 24.49 -3.62
N GLN A 306 -8.39 25.22 -2.89
CA GLN A 306 -8.80 25.91 -1.67
C GLN A 306 -9.82 27.03 -1.92
N GLN A 307 -9.79 27.66 -3.10
CA GLN A 307 -10.73 28.72 -3.49
C GLN A 307 -12.09 28.18 -3.93
N GLU A 308 -12.18 26.88 -4.20
CA GLU A 308 -13.41 26.24 -4.66
C GLU A 308 -14.32 25.81 -3.51
N ASP A 309 -15.62 25.70 -3.79
CA ASP A 309 -16.63 25.21 -2.85
C ASP A 309 -16.93 23.73 -3.13
N PRO A 310 -16.58 22.80 -2.23
CA PRO A 310 -16.72 21.36 -2.47
C PRO A 310 -18.17 20.92 -2.66
N ASP A 311 -19.12 21.62 -2.06
CA ASP A 311 -20.53 21.25 -2.10
C ASP A 311 -21.26 21.89 -3.29
N GLN A 312 -20.65 22.89 -3.93
CA GLN A 312 -21.27 23.61 -5.05
C GLN A 312 -21.55 22.69 -6.25
N GLY A 313 -20.64 21.76 -6.55
CA GLY A 313 -20.80 20.80 -7.63
C GLY A 313 -21.92 19.79 -7.36
N ASP A 314 -21.96 19.26 -6.13
CA ASP A 314 -22.92 18.24 -5.73
C ASP A 314 -24.33 18.83 -5.59
N VAL A 315 -24.47 20.03 -5.01
CA VAL A 315 -25.75 20.74 -4.94
C VAL A 315 -26.26 21.07 -6.33
N ARG A 316 -25.40 21.51 -7.26
CA ARG A 316 -25.81 21.77 -8.65
C ARG A 316 -26.33 20.53 -9.36
N ARG A 317 -25.67 19.37 -9.18
CA ARG A 317 -26.17 18.09 -9.72
C ARG A 317 -27.52 17.74 -9.14
N HIS A 318 -27.67 17.76 -7.82
CA HIS A 318 -28.94 17.42 -7.18
C HIS A 318 -30.08 18.33 -7.63
N VAL A 319 -29.82 19.64 -7.77
CA VAL A 319 -30.82 20.57 -8.31
C VAL A 319 -31.15 20.25 -9.77
N ASN A 320 -30.18 19.88 -10.60
CA ASN A 320 -30.40 19.47 -12.00
C ASN A 320 -31.16 18.14 -12.11
N ASP A 321 -30.85 17.16 -11.25
CA ASP A 321 -31.47 15.83 -11.25
C ASP A 321 -32.95 15.91 -10.86
N GLU A 322 -33.27 16.73 -9.86
CA GLU A 322 -34.66 17.00 -9.51
C GLU A 322 -35.39 17.83 -10.58
N ARG A 323 -34.66 18.75 -11.23
CA ARG A 323 -35.23 19.78 -12.10
C ARG A 323 -34.28 20.14 -13.26
N PRO A 324 -34.44 19.50 -14.44
CA PRO A 324 -33.57 19.72 -15.59
C PRO A 324 -33.56 21.19 -16.08
N PRO A 325 -32.40 21.69 -16.57
CA PRO A 325 -32.17 23.11 -16.86
C PRO A 325 -32.95 23.70 -18.04
N GLY A 326 -33.83 22.94 -18.70
CA GLY A 326 -34.70 23.43 -19.77
C GLY A 326 -36.00 24.09 -19.30
N ILE A 327 -36.34 24.00 -18.02
CA ILE A 327 -37.68 24.34 -17.49
C ILE A 327 -37.63 25.54 -16.52
N PHE A 328 -36.45 26.09 -16.21
CA PHE A 328 -36.29 27.10 -15.14
C PHE A 328 -35.42 28.29 -15.53
N GLU A 329 -35.79 29.47 -15.00
CA GLU A 329 -34.96 30.67 -15.05
C GLU A 329 -33.63 30.49 -14.30
N GLN A 330 -32.53 30.84 -14.95
CA GLN A 330 -31.16 30.67 -14.42
C GLN A 330 -30.95 31.37 -13.07
N ARG A 331 -31.60 32.52 -12.83
CA ARG A 331 -31.51 33.24 -11.54
C ARG A 331 -32.12 32.44 -10.39
N ARG A 332 -33.30 31.83 -10.60
CA ARG A 332 -33.98 31.00 -9.59
C ARG A 332 -33.19 29.73 -9.31
N PHE A 333 -32.57 29.16 -10.33
CA PHE A 333 -31.66 28.02 -10.18
C PHE A 333 -30.47 28.35 -9.25
N GLN A 334 -29.77 29.47 -9.48
CA GLN A 334 -28.65 29.86 -8.62
C GLN A 334 -29.10 30.15 -7.18
N HIS A 335 -30.29 30.73 -7.00
CA HIS A 335 -30.84 30.94 -5.66
C HIS A 335 -31.13 29.61 -4.94
N ALA A 336 -31.76 28.64 -5.61
CA ALA A 336 -32.02 27.31 -5.04
C ALA A 336 -30.72 26.58 -4.64
N VAL A 337 -29.69 26.65 -5.48
CA VAL A 337 -28.35 26.12 -5.17
C VAL A 337 -27.77 26.80 -3.93
N ALA A 338 -27.86 28.13 -3.83
CA ALA A 338 -27.34 28.88 -2.68
C ALA A 338 -28.06 28.53 -1.37
N THR A 339 -29.38 28.38 -1.40
CA THR A 339 -30.20 28.02 -0.22
C THR A 339 -29.90 26.61 0.26
N ARG A 340 -29.87 25.61 -0.63
CA ARG A 340 -29.54 24.21 -0.27
C ARG A 340 -28.13 24.06 0.26
N ARG A 341 -27.19 24.81 -0.31
CA ARG A 341 -25.83 24.90 0.23
C ARG A 341 -25.84 25.42 1.67
N GLY A 342 -26.63 26.45 1.97
CA GLY A 342 -26.78 26.98 3.33
C GLY A 342 -27.29 25.91 4.31
N VAL A 343 -28.26 25.10 3.89
CA VAL A 343 -28.81 23.99 4.68
C VAL A 343 -27.78 22.88 4.90
N LEU A 344 -27.03 22.47 3.87
CA LEU A 344 -25.99 21.43 4.02
C LEU A 344 -24.91 21.84 5.04
N ARG A 345 -24.57 23.12 5.14
CA ARG A 345 -23.63 23.64 6.15
C ARG A 345 -24.16 23.53 7.59
N GLN A 346 -25.46 23.39 7.78
CA GLN A 346 -26.07 23.21 9.11
C GLN A 346 -25.94 21.76 9.61
N PHE A 347 -25.91 20.78 8.70
CA PHE A 347 -25.71 19.38 9.05
C PHE A 347 -24.22 19.11 9.32
N ARG A 348 -23.85 19.07 10.59
CA ARG A 348 -22.50 18.66 11.02
C ARG A 348 -22.42 17.15 11.16
N TRP A 349 -21.26 16.59 10.80
CA TRP A 349 -20.95 15.19 11.12
C TRP A 349 -20.96 14.99 12.63
N LYS A 350 -21.62 13.93 13.09
CA LYS A 350 -21.50 13.51 14.49
C LYS A 350 -20.08 13.01 14.74
N LEU A 351 -19.51 13.47 15.86
CA LEU A 351 -18.17 13.10 16.34
C LEU A 351 -18.11 11.70 16.95
N ASP A 352 -19.24 10.97 17.03
CA ASP A 352 -19.31 9.58 17.51
C ASP A 352 -18.38 8.74 16.64
N THR A 353 -17.13 8.65 17.07
CA THR A 353 -16.05 7.99 16.35
C THR A 353 -16.26 6.52 16.66
N PRO A 354 -16.68 5.71 15.67
CA PRO A 354 -16.89 4.31 15.95
C PRO A 354 -15.55 3.68 16.35
N SER A 355 -15.57 2.76 17.32
CA SER A 355 -14.38 2.01 17.70
C SER A 355 -14.02 1.07 16.56
N ALA A 356 -13.19 1.56 15.64
CA ALA A 356 -12.66 0.77 14.53
C ALA A 356 -11.81 -0.36 15.12
N LYS A 357 -12.16 -1.61 14.80
CA LYS A 357 -11.45 -2.78 15.32
C LYS A 357 -10.48 -3.32 14.28
N MET A 358 -9.26 -3.68 14.68
CA MET A 358 -8.33 -4.45 13.83
C MET A 358 -8.91 -5.81 13.45
N VAL A 359 -9.71 -6.36 14.36
CA VAL A 359 -10.18 -7.74 14.36
C VAL A 359 -11.66 -7.78 14.70
N GLN A 360 -12.36 -8.77 14.14
CA GLN A 360 -13.80 -8.93 14.33
C GLN A 360 -14.19 -10.41 14.39
N HIS A 361 -15.35 -10.69 14.97
CA HIS A 361 -16.00 -11.99 14.82
C HIS A 361 -16.72 -12.10 13.47
N ALA A 362 -16.98 -13.33 13.02
CA ALA A 362 -17.57 -13.58 11.70
C ALA A 362 -18.94 -12.90 11.47
N ASP A 363 -19.67 -12.61 12.55
CA ASP A 363 -21.03 -12.07 12.51
C ASP A 363 -21.10 -10.55 12.79
N GLU A 364 -19.96 -9.86 12.93
CA GLU A 364 -19.95 -8.41 13.17
C GLU A 364 -20.10 -7.62 11.87
N SER A 365 -21.00 -6.63 11.88
CA SER A 365 -21.18 -5.69 10.77
C SER A 365 -19.94 -4.79 10.60
N GLU A 366 -19.33 -4.82 9.41
CA GLU A 366 -18.18 -3.97 9.11
C GLU A 366 -18.56 -2.49 8.99
N LEU A 367 -17.81 -1.65 9.69
CA LEU A 367 -17.86 -0.21 9.50
C LEU A 367 -17.28 0.16 8.14
N SER A 368 -17.89 1.15 7.47
CA SER A 368 -17.30 1.71 6.26
C SER A 368 -15.93 2.33 6.57
N LEU A 369 -14.97 2.07 5.67
CA LEU A 369 -13.64 2.66 5.76
C LEU A 369 -13.67 4.19 5.76
N ARG A 370 -14.71 4.80 5.18
CA ARG A 370 -14.93 6.26 5.20
C ARG A 370 -15.04 6.84 6.60
N VAL A 371 -15.50 6.06 7.58
CA VAL A 371 -15.72 6.55 8.95
C VAL A 371 -14.53 6.21 9.87
N CYS A 372 -13.66 5.28 9.46
CA CYS A 372 -12.67 4.67 10.36
C CYS A 372 -11.21 4.98 10.03
N LEU A 373 -10.85 5.25 8.77
CA LEU A 373 -9.45 5.41 8.35
C LEU A 373 -8.89 6.80 8.71
N PHE A 374 -8.78 7.10 9.99
CA PHE A 374 -8.10 8.28 10.53
C PHE A 374 -6.91 7.86 11.38
N LEU A 375 -5.85 8.68 11.42
CA LEU A 375 -4.62 8.34 12.14
C LEU A 375 -4.85 7.99 13.63
N PRO A 376 -5.68 8.71 14.40
CA PRO A 376 -5.93 8.36 15.79
C PRO A 376 -6.60 6.99 15.95
N LEU A 377 -7.54 6.67 15.07
CA LEU A 377 -8.22 5.37 15.08
C LEU A 377 -7.28 4.25 14.70
N ILE A 378 -6.42 4.44 13.69
CA ILE A 378 -5.38 3.47 13.34
C ILE A 378 -4.42 3.26 14.51
N THR A 379 -3.97 4.35 15.15
CA THR A 379 -3.05 4.27 16.29
C THR A 379 -3.68 3.55 17.47
N ALA A 380 -4.94 3.86 17.80
CA ALA A 380 -5.70 3.17 18.84
C ALA A 380 -5.92 1.69 18.49
N ALA A 381 -6.19 1.39 17.22
CA ALA A 381 -6.45 0.04 16.76
C ALA A 381 -5.20 -0.85 16.79
N LEU A 382 -4.02 -0.29 16.49
CA LEU A 382 -2.74 -0.98 16.63
C LEU A 382 -2.38 -1.32 18.09
N GLY A 383 -3.09 -0.78 19.08
CA GLY A 383 -2.99 -1.17 20.48
C GLY A 383 -3.98 -2.25 20.93
N GLN A 384 -4.84 -2.74 20.04
CA GLN A 384 -5.87 -3.73 20.39
C GLN A 384 -5.29 -5.13 20.56
N ALA A 385 -5.99 -5.95 21.35
CA ALA A 385 -5.69 -7.37 21.45
C ALA A 385 -6.05 -8.11 20.14
N PRO A 386 -5.37 -9.23 19.84
CA PRO A 386 -5.73 -10.09 18.72
C PRO A 386 -7.18 -10.61 18.85
N GLY A 387 -7.79 -10.94 17.72
CA GLY A 387 -9.18 -11.41 17.66
C GLY A 387 -9.38 -12.47 16.60
N TYR A 388 -10.64 -12.84 16.31
CA TYR A 388 -10.92 -14.01 15.49
C TYR A 388 -10.34 -13.91 14.06
N MET A 389 -10.70 -12.86 13.32
CA MET A 389 -10.16 -12.57 12.00
C MET A 389 -9.94 -11.08 11.82
N LEU A 390 -9.04 -10.71 10.90
CA LEU A 390 -8.86 -9.32 10.52
C LEU A 390 -10.15 -8.74 9.94
N SER A 391 -10.49 -7.54 10.38
CA SER A 391 -11.52 -6.73 9.72
C SER A 391 -10.92 -6.13 8.44
N ARG A 392 -11.79 -5.66 7.53
CA ARG A 392 -11.34 -4.89 6.37
C ARG A 392 -10.52 -3.65 6.74
N PHE A 393 -10.83 -3.01 7.87
CA PHE A 393 -10.04 -1.91 8.41
C PHE A 393 -8.64 -2.38 8.86
N GLY A 394 -8.56 -3.51 9.55
CA GLY A 394 -7.30 -4.12 9.97
C GLY A 394 -6.42 -4.52 8.79
N ASP A 395 -7.01 -5.15 7.76
CA ASP A 395 -6.31 -5.51 6.52
C ASP A 395 -5.67 -4.29 5.87
N VAL A 396 -6.42 -3.21 5.67
CA VAL A 396 -5.91 -1.97 5.06
C VAL A 396 -4.82 -1.36 5.93
N THR A 397 -5.00 -1.37 7.25
CA THR A 397 -4.01 -0.84 8.20
C THR A 397 -2.68 -1.58 8.08
N LEU A 398 -2.68 -2.92 8.07
CA LEU A 398 -1.46 -3.72 7.92
C LEU A 398 -0.83 -3.57 6.53
N VAL A 399 -1.64 -3.44 5.47
CA VAL A 399 -1.14 -3.16 4.12
C VAL A 399 -0.42 -1.82 4.06
N MET A 400 -0.99 -0.77 4.66
CA MET A 400 -0.40 0.56 4.72
C MET A 400 0.87 0.57 5.57
N GLN A 401 0.87 -0.15 6.71
CA GLN A 401 2.05 -0.33 7.55
C GLN A 401 3.20 -1.02 6.81
N ALA A 402 2.92 -1.88 5.83
CA ALA A 402 3.98 -2.50 5.02
C ALA A 402 4.68 -1.53 4.05
N PHE A 403 4.10 -0.35 3.78
CA PHE A 403 4.73 0.70 2.96
C PHE A 403 5.39 1.80 3.81
N LEU A 404 5.33 1.67 5.14
CA LEU A 404 5.74 2.62 6.18
C LEU A 404 7.04 2.23 6.84
#